data_AF-A0A7D3XNR3-F1
#
_entry.id   AF-A0A7D3XNR3-F1
#
_cell.length_a   1.000
_cell.length_b   1.000
_cell.length_c   1.000
_cell.angle_alpha   90.00
_cell.angle_beta   90.00
_cell.angle_gamma   90.00
#
_symmetry.space_group_name_H-M   'P 1'
#
loop_
_entity.id
_entity.type
_entity.pdbx_description
1 polymer ?
#
loop_
_entity_poly.entity_id
_entity_poly.type
_entity_poly.pdbx_seq_one_letter_code
_entity_poly.pdbx_strand_id
1 'polypeptide(L)'
;MRNKLLKEKRMRGYFIEAAKQILKGEGIDSMSVRNISDHAGYSYATLYNYFKDVADVINECIKDFSEECQEYVASKTKSLPDGYEKLRAIIHSYINYFLEYPSVFDVFYLEKINKIEKKKDTSELIVYLLENLCSNQWKYLIDNGYISSQNANKAISFLRFQIPGLLILHINRGYPDSQKEFLNLVDNQLEKIIRLDTPQPKAISLEEKILRFIFDDKYSSNQYYFFIHYTREKSSADSILETGFKYIESFHNSAEQIINDKLDFVYKHNLYKPYGSYIVVIGISKSIFEKYANLVRERKMNIYVENILCDIPPEYDDEAEEYRYTLPTQYVKGYINHISGEFFSNKHFNPDYDSPNFLANLNQ
;
A
#
# COMPACT_ATOMS: atom_id res chain seq x y z
N MET A 1 -49.14 21.36 -23.81
CA MET A 1 -47.94 20.56 -24.10
C MET A 1 -47.49 19.68 -22.93
N ARG A 2 -47.39 20.18 -21.69
CA ARG A 2 -46.96 19.40 -20.49
C ARG A 2 -47.78 18.13 -20.22
N ASN A 3 -49.11 18.20 -20.29
CA ASN A 3 -49.99 17.04 -20.05
C ASN A 3 -49.89 15.95 -21.12
N LYS A 4 -49.57 16.32 -22.38
CA LYS A 4 -49.40 15.36 -23.48
C LYS A 4 -48.10 14.56 -23.29
N LEU A 5 -47.01 15.25 -22.95
CA LEU A 5 -45.72 14.62 -22.64
C LEU A 5 -45.80 13.71 -21.39
N LEU A 6 -46.53 14.13 -20.36
CA LEU A 6 -46.76 13.31 -19.17
C LEU A 6 -47.56 12.03 -19.49
N LYS A 7 -48.60 12.15 -20.31
CA LYS A 7 -49.39 10.99 -20.77
C LYS A 7 -48.54 10.05 -21.61
N GLU A 8 -47.74 10.59 -22.52
CA GLU A 8 -46.82 9.82 -23.36
C GLU A 8 -45.77 9.08 -22.53
N LYS A 9 -45.12 9.74 -21.57
CA LYS A 9 -44.17 9.11 -20.64
C LYS A 9 -44.82 7.99 -19.83
N ARG A 10 -46.03 8.20 -19.32
CA ARG A 10 -46.78 7.20 -18.56
C ARG A 10 -47.13 5.98 -19.41
N MET A 11 -47.58 6.20 -20.66
CA MET A 11 -47.91 5.11 -21.59
C MET A 11 -46.67 4.30 -21.98
N ARG A 12 -45.54 4.97 -22.27
CA ARG A 12 -44.25 4.28 -22.48
C ARG A 12 -43.89 3.40 -21.28
N GLY A 13 -44.04 3.94 -20.07
CA GLY A 13 -43.76 3.23 -18.82
C GLY A 13 -44.51 1.91 -18.68
N TYR A 14 -45.80 1.85 -19.05
CA TYR A 14 -46.55 0.59 -18.96
C TYR A 14 -46.01 -0.52 -19.87
N PHE A 15 -45.61 -0.17 -21.10
CA PHE A 15 -45.01 -1.16 -22.01
C PHE A 15 -43.62 -1.59 -21.56
N ILE A 16 -42.82 -0.66 -21.01
CA ILE A 16 -41.49 -0.98 -20.48
C ILE A 16 -41.62 -1.89 -19.25
N GLU A 17 -42.51 -1.58 -18.30
CA GLU A 17 -42.74 -2.44 -17.13
C GLU A 17 -43.24 -3.83 -17.51
N ALA A 18 -44.19 -3.94 -18.45
CA ALA A 18 -44.64 -5.21 -18.97
C ALA A 18 -43.48 -6.02 -19.61
N ALA A 19 -42.67 -5.37 -20.46
CA ALA A 19 -41.50 -5.98 -21.06
C ALA A 19 -40.47 -6.43 -20.01
N LYS A 20 -40.22 -5.63 -18.97
CA LYS A 20 -39.30 -5.98 -17.88
C LYS A 20 -39.75 -7.21 -17.11
N GLN A 21 -41.05 -7.34 -16.84
CA GLN A 21 -41.63 -8.51 -16.18
C GLN A 21 -41.43 -9.78 -17.02
N ILE A 22 -41.71 -9.68 -18.32
CA ILE A 22 -41.47 -10.77 -19.28
C ILE A 22 -39.97 -11.15 -19.29
N LEU A 23 -39.08 -10.17 -19.43
CA LEU A 23 -37.63 -10.40 -19.48
C LEU A 23 -37.07 -11.04 -18.21
N LYS A 24 -37.56 -10.65 -17.02
CA LYS A 24 -37.14 -11.23 -15.74
C LYS A 24 -37.70 -12.63 -15.49
N GLY A 25 -38.87 -12.96 -16.04
CA GLY A 25 -39.58 -14.22 -15.78
C GLY A 25 -39.47 -15.24 -16.91
N GLU A 26 -39.97 -14.89 -18.09
CA GLU A 26 -40.06 -15.78 -19.26
C GLU A 26 -38.81 -15.72 -20.15
N GLY A 27 -37.97 -14.69 -20.00
CA GLY A 27 -36.75 -14.49 -20.77
C GLY A 27 -37.01 -13.88 -22.15
N ILE A 28 -35.93 -13.55 -22.87
CA ILE A 28 -36.01 -12.76 -24.12
C ILE A 28 -36.70 -13.49 -25.27
N ASP A 29 -36.65 -14.83 -25.33
CA ASP A 29 -37.30 -15.61 -26.41
C ASP A 29 -38.83 -15.43 -26.45
N SER A 30 -39.43 -15.10 -25.30
CA SER A 30 -40.85 -14.80 -25.18
C SER A 30 -41.21 -13.37 -25.64
N MET A 31 -40.23 -12.52 -25.97
CA MET A 31 -40.46 -11.13 -26.33
C MET A 31 -41.11 -10.98 -27.70
N SER A 32 -42.34 -10.50 -27.71
CA SER A 32 -43.06 -10.10 -28.91
C SER A 32 -43.93 -8.89 -28.65
N VAL A 33 -44.26 -8.14 -29.72
CA VAL A 33 -45.17 -6.99 -29.60
C VAL A 33 -46.51 -7.40 -28.99
N ARG A 34 -47.01 -8.60 -29.33
CA ARG A 34 -48.26 -9.13 -28.79
C ARG A 34 -48.14 -9.37 -27.29
N ASN A 35 -47.13 -10.14 -26.86
CA ASN A 35 -46.93 -10.46 -25.45
C ASN A 35 -46.76 -9.21 -24.58
N ILE A 36 -45.96 -8.23 -25.04
CA ILE A 36 -45.75 -6.97 -24.32
C ILE A 36 -47.05 -6.18 -24.22
N SER A 37 -47.83 -6.12 -25.29
CA SER A 37 -49.07 -5.35 -25.33
C SER A 37 -50.16 -5.98 -24.47
N ASP A 38 -50.27 -7.31 -24.51
CA ASP A 38 -51.20 -8.08 -23.70
C ASP A 38 -50.89 -7.92 -22.20
N HIS A 39 -49.62 -7.99 -21.80
CA HIS A 39 -49.19 -7.74 -20.41
C HIS A 39 -49.42 -6.28 -19.99
N ALA A 40 -49.20 -5.32 -20.89
CA ALA A 40 -49.44 -3.91 -20.61
C ALA A 40 -50.94 -3.53 -20.59
N GLY A 41 -51.84 -4.42 -21.05
CA GLY A 41 -53.27 -4.15 -21.15
C GLY A 41 -53.68 -3.22 -22.30
N TYR A 42 -52.88 -3.15 -23.36
CA TYR A 42 -53.11 -2.30 -24.54
C TYR A 42 -53.00 -3.09 -25.84
N SER A 43 -53.48 -2.53 -26.95
CA SER A 43 -53.33 -3.18 -28.26
C SER A 43 -51.91 -3.04 -28.82
N TYR A 44 -51.48 -4.00 -29.63
CA TYR A 44 -50.18 -3.93 -30.34
C TYR A 44 -50.05 -2.68 -31.22
N ALA A 45 -51.16 -2.20 -31.81
CA ALA A 45 -51.18 -0.96 -32.57
C ALA A 45 -50.86 0.27 -31.69
N THR A 46 -51.22 0.22 -30.40
CA THR A 46 -50.91 1.28 -29.44
C THR A 46 -49.41 1.31 -29.13
N LEU A 47 -48.75 0.16 -29.01
CA LEU A 47 -47.31 0.07 -28.76
C LEU A 47 -46.52 0.76 -29.88
N TYR A 48 -46.90 0.54 -31.15
CA TYR A 48 -46.24 1.15 -32.31
C TYR A 48 -46.33 2.68 -32.37
N ASN A 49 -47.25 3.31 -31.62
CA ASN A 49 -47.27 4.77 -31.48
C ASN A 49 -46.12 5.30 -30.64
N TYR A 50 -45.46 4.44 -29.85
CA TYR A 50 -44.41 4.82 -28.91
C TYR A 50 -43.07 4.18 -29.24
N PHE A 51 -43.05 2.94 -29.74
CA PHE A 51 -41.83 2.20 -30.03
C PHE A 51 -41.82 1.72 -31.47
N LYS A 52 -40.64 1.75 -32.09
CA LYS A 52 -40.50 1.33 -33.48
C LYS A 52 -40.68 -0.18 -33.65
N ASP A 53 -40.12 -0.95 -32.74
CA ASP A 53 -40.06 -2.40 -32.74
C ASP A 53 -39.77 -2.91 -31.32
N VAL A 54 -39.75 -4.23 -31.15
CA VAL A 54 -39.43 -4.87 -29.86
C VAL A 54 -38.01 -4.51 -29.39
N ALA A 55 -37.07 -4.32 -30.32
CA ALA A 55 -35.71 -3.94 -29.99
C ALA A 55 -35.65 -2.55 -29.33
N ASP A 56 -36.44 -1.58 -29.80
CA ASP A 56 -36.54 -0.26 -29.15
C ASP A 56 -37.12 -0.36 -27.72
N VAL A 57 -38.04 -1.29 -27.46
CA VAL A 57 -38.55 -1.58 -26.09
C VAL A 57 -37.45 -2.20 -25.22
N ILE A 58 -36.72 -3.20 -25.74
CA ILE A 58 -35.63 -3.87 -25.02
C ILE A 58 -34.52 -2.88 -24.66
N ASN A 59 -34.16 -1.97 -25.57
CA ASN A 59 -33.17 -0.92 -25.30
C ASN A 59 -33.58 -0.02 -24.12
N GLU A 60 -34.87 0.27 -23.97
CA GLU A 60 -35.37 1.05 -22.85
C GLU A 60 -35.39 0.22 -21.56
N CYS A 61 -35.70 -1.08 -21.65
CA CYS A 61 -35.58 -2.00 -20.52
C CYS A 61 -34.13 -2.11 -20.01
N ILE A 62 -33.12 -2.11 -20.90
CA ILE A 62 -31.70 -2.13 -20.52
C ILE A 62 -31.33 -0.89 -19.69
N LYS A 63 -31.85 0.29 -20.06
CA LYS A 63 -31.62 1.52 -19.29
C LYS A 63 -32.24 1.41 -17.90
N ASP A 64 -33.50 0.98 -17.81
CA ASP A 64 -34.18 0.78 -16.55
C ASP A 64 -33.47 -0.28 -15.67
N PHE A 65 -33.02 -1.40 -16.25
CA PHE A 65 -32.26 -2.41 -15.50
C PHE A 65 -30.89 -1.91 -15.03
N SER A 66 -30.28 -0.97 -15.76
CA SER A 66 -29.05 -0.29 -15.33
C SER A 66 -29.31 0.63 -14.14
N GLU A 67 -30.41 1.38 -14.16
CA GLU A 67 -30.85 2.20 -13.02
C GLU A 67 -31.18 1.32 -11.80
N GLU A 68 -31.91 0.22 -11.99
CA GLU A 68 -32.18 -0.76 -10.92
C GLU A 68 -30.90 -1.35 -10.33
N CYS A 69 -29.91 -1.70 -11.16
CA CYS A 69 -28.61 -2.18 -10.70
C CYS A 69 -27.88 -1.10 -9.87
N GLN A 70 -27.91 0.16 -10.31
CA GLN A 70 -27.34 1.28 -9.56
C GLN A 70 -28.01 1.46 -8.20
N GLU A 71 -29.34 1.40 -8.12
CA GLU A 71 -30.09 1.49 -6.87
C GLU A 71 -29.79 0.30 -5.95
N TYR A 72 -29.74 -0.91 -6.50
CA TYR A 72 -29.38 -2.13 -5.77
C TYR A 72 -28.00 -1.98 -5.12
N VAL A 73 -26.99 -1.59 -5.90
CA VAL A 73 -25.62 -1.39 -5.43
C VAL A 73 -25.54 -0.26 -4.39
N ALA A 74 -26.21 0.87 -4.64
CA ALA A 74 -26.23 1.99 -3.71
C ALA A 74 -26.84 1.60 -2.36
N SER A 75 -27.93 0.84 -2.36
CA SER A 75 -28.61 0.39 -1.14
C SER A 75 -27.70 -0.46 -0.23
N LYS A 76 -26.76 -1.21 -0.81
CA LYS A 76 -25.85 -2.11 -0.09
C LYS A 76 -24.54 -1.43 0.37
N THR A 77 -24.18 -0.30 -0.23
CA THR A 77 -22.85 0.30 -0.06
C THR A 77 -22.86 1.72 0.53
N LYS A 78 -24.04 2.34 0.65
CA LYS A 78 -24.20 3.73 1.14
C LYS A 78 -23.59 4.00 2.51
N SER A 79 -23.63 3.03 3.43
CA SER A 79 -23.10 3.18 4.79
C SER A 79 -21.58 2.98 4.91
N LEU A 80 -20.91 2.53 3.85
CA LEU A 80 -19.48 2.29 3.88
C LEU A 80 -18.70 3.60 3.61
N PRO A 81 -17.55 3.80 4.30
CA PRO A 81 -16.64 4.89 3.99
C PRO A 81 -16.00 4.69 2.62
N ASP A 82 -15.59 5.77 1.96
CA ASP A 82 -14.88 5.69 0.68
C ASP A 82 -13.52 5.00 0.84
N GLY A 83 -13.10 4.27 -0.19
CA GLY A 83 -11.88 3.48 -0.20
C GLY A 83 -12.08 2.05 -0.72
N TYR A 84 -11.08 1.21 -0.44
CA TYR A 84 -10.99 -0.14 -1.00
C TYR A 84 -12.17 -1.05 -0.61
N GLU A 85 -12.59 -1.04 0.66
CA GLU A 85 -13.69 -1.91 1.11
C GLU A 85 -15.02 -1.55 0.44
N LYS A 86 -15.26 -0.27 0.16
CA LYS A 86 -16.46 0.16 -0.57
C LYS A 86 -16.37 -0.16 -2.05
N LEU A 87 -15.20 -0.02 -2.68
CA LEU A 87 -14.97 -0.50 -4.05
C LEU A 87 -15.30 -1.99 -4.15
N ARG A 88 -14.77 -2.79 -3.23
CA ARG A 88 -15.02 -4.23 -3.15
C ARG A 88 -16.51 -4.54 -2.97
N ALA A 89 -17.19 -3.85 -2.06
CA ALA A 89 -18.62 -4.02 -1.82
C ALA A 89 -19.48 -3.62 -3.03
N ILE A 90 -19.09 -2.60 -3.80
CA ILE A 90 -19.75 -2.21 -5.06
C ILE A 90 -19.63 -3.35 -6.08
N ILE A 91 -18.42 -3.88 -6.28
CA ILE A 91 -18.17 -4.98 -7.22
C ILE A 91 -18.97 -6.23 -6.82
N HIS A 92 -19.00 -6.59 -5.54
CA HIS A 92 -19.79 -7.72 -5.04
C HIS A 92 -21.27 -7.51 -5.27
N SER A 93 -21.79 -6.32 -4.98
CA SER A 93 -23.22 -6.00 -5.15
C SER A 93 -23.61 -6.05 -6.63
N TYR A 94 -22.73 -5.58 -7.53
CA TYR A 94 -22.92 -5.68 -8.97
C TYR A 94 -22.99 -7.13 -9.44
N ILE A 95 -22.05 -7.98 -8.99
CA ILE A 95 -22.05 -9.42 -9.31
C ILE A 95 -23.35 -10.06 -8.80
N ASN A 96 -23.72 -9.80 -7.55
CA ASN A 96 -24.90 -10.38 -6.92
C ASN A 96 -26.20 -10.00 -7.62
N TYR A 97 -26.31 -8.77 -8.14
CA TYR A 97 -27.47 -8.36 -8.92
C TYR A 97 -27.69 -9.27 -10.14
N PHE A 98 -26.64 -9.57 -10.91
CA PHE A 98 -26.75 -10.44 -12.08
C PHE A 98 -26.89 -11.93 -11.73
N LEU A 99 -26.43 -12.35 -10.56
CA LEU A 99 -26.69 -13.70 -10.04
C LEU A 99 -28.15 -13.87 -9.58
N GLU A 100 -28.75 -12.81 -9.02
CA GLU A 100 -30.15 -12.78 -8.60
C GLU A 100 -31.11 -12.69 -9.81
N TYR A 101 -30.68 -12.02 -10.88
CA TYR A 101 -31.45 -11.86 -12.12
C TYR A 101 -30.70 -12.37 -13.37
N PRO A 102 -30.51 -13.68 -13.56
CA PRO A 102 -29.76 -14.24 -14.69
C PRO A 102 -30.35 -13.87 -16.07
N SER A 103 -31.67 -13.77 -16.21
CA SER A 103 -32.27 -13.36 -17.49
C SER A 103 -31.95 -11.91 -17.86
N VAL A 104 -31.71 -11.04 -16.87
CA VAL A 104 -31.20 -9.68 -17.12
C VAL A 104 -29.75 -9.73 -17.61
N PHE A 105 -28.93 -10.64 -17.05
CA PHE A 105 -27.58 -10.89 -17.52
C PHE A 105 -27.54 -11.33 -18.99
N ASP A 106 -28.45 -12.23 -19.38
CA ASP A 106 -28.55 -12.72 -20.76
C ASP A 106 -28.82 -11.57 -21.74
N VAL A 107 -29.78 -10.70 -21.42
CA VAL A 107 -30.11 -9.51 -22.22
C VAL A 107 -28.92 -8.56 -22.34
N PHE A 108 -28.11 -8.40 -21.29
CA PHE A 108 -26.96 -7.51 -21.30
C PHE A 108 -25.78 -8.08 -22.10
N TYR A 109 -25.47 -9.37 -21.95
CA TYR A 109 -24.17 -9.91 -22.37
C TYR A 109 -24.21 -11.07 -23.36
N LEU A 110 -25.32 -11.81 -23.45
CA LEU A 110 -25.42 -12.97 -24.34
C LEU A 110 -26.19 -12.65 -25.62
N GLU A 111 -27.15 -11.74 -25.53
CA GLU A 111 -28.00 -11.40 -26.66
C GLU A 111 -27.24 -10.63 -27.73
N LYS A 112 -27.44 -11.05 -28.98
CA LYS A 112 -26.73 -10.44 -30.11
C LYS A 112 -27.29 -9.05 -30.36
N ILE A 113 -26.60 -8.07 -29.79
CA ILE A 113 -26.88 -6.64 -29.90
C ILE A 113 -27.09 -6.21 -31.36
N ASN A 114 -26.47 -6.82 -32.37
CA ASN A 114 -26.72 -6.50 -33.79
C ASN A 114 -28.18 -6.73 -34.28
N LYS A 115 -29.00 -7.50 -33.55
CA LYS A 115 -30.46 -7.61 -33.78
C LYS A 115 -31.26 -6.58 -32.99
N ILE A 116 -30.65 -5.97 -31.96
CA ILE A 116 -31.26 -5.07 -30.98
C ILE A 116 -30.82 -3.60 -31.21
N GLU A 117 -29.69 -3.36 -31.89
CA GLU A 117 -29.05 -2.04 -31.99
C GLU A 117 -29.14 -1.39 -33.37
N LYS A 118 -29.58 -0.12 -33.32
CA LYS A 118 -29.08 0.96 -34.18
C LYS A 118 -28.48 2.11 -33.38
N LYS A 119 -28.31 1.99 -32.05
CA LYS A 119 -27.97 3.10 -31.14
C LYS A 119 -26.73 2.73 -30.30
N LYS A 120 -25.60 3.37 -30.60
CA LYS A 120 -24.29 3.17 -29.95
C LYS A 120 -24.31 3.36 -28.42
N ASP A 121 -25.26 4.17 -27.93
CA ASP A 121 -25.37 4.56 -26.52
C ASP A 121 -25.71 3.38 -25.58
N THR A 122 -26.49 2.39 -26.02
CA THR A 122 -26.88 1.25 -25.15
C THR A 122 -25.68 0.32 -24.90
N SER A 123 -24.92 -0.03 -25.94
CA SER A 123 -23.69 -0.82 -25.80
C SER A 123 -22.67 -0.13 -24.91
N GLU A 124 -22.44 1.19 -25.07
CA GLU A 124 -21.56 1.93 -24.17
C GLU A 124 -22.04 1.87 -22.71
N LEU A 125 -23.35 2.01 -22.47
CA LEU A 125 -23.92 1.88 -21.12
C LEU A 125 -23.65 0.49 -20.50
N ILE A 126 -23.84 -0.59 -21.25
CA ILE A 126 -23.57 -1.95 -20.77
C ILE A 126 -22.08 -2.15 -20.46
N VAL A 127 -21.21 -1.71 -21.38
CA VAL A 127 -19.76 -1.91 -21.30
C VAL A 127 -19.15 -1.15 -20.12
N TYR A 128 -19.65 0.05 -19.82
CA TYR A 128 -19.09 0.93 -18.78
C TYR A 128 -19.87 0.92 -17.46
N LEU A 129 -20.93 0.13 -17.31
CA LEU A 129 -21.79 0.14 -16.11
C LEU A 129 -20.99 -0.05 -14.80
N LEU A 130 -20.21 -1.13 -14.71
CA LEU A 130 -19.41 -1.42 -13.51
C LEU A 130 -18.37 -0.32 -13.24
N GLU A 131 -17.72 0.19 -14.28
CA GLU A 131 -16.74 1.26 -14.15
C GLU A 131 -17.36 2.54 -13.61
N ASN A 132 -18.54 2.92 -14.13
CA ASN A 132 -19.27 4.08 -13.66
C ASN A 132 -19.67 3.94 -12.18
N LEU A 133 -20.13 2.75 -11.76
CA LEU A 133 -20.43 2.45 -10.36
C LEU A 133 -19.20 2.60 -9.45
N CYS A 134 -18.03 2.17 -9.91
CA CYS A 134 -16.79 2.20 -9.14
C CYS A 134 -16.01 3.53 -9.23
N SER A 135 -16.39 4.43 -10.14
CA SER A 135 -15.61 5.63 -10.53
C SER A 135 -15.15 6.49 -9.34
N ASN A 136 -16.05 6.78 -8.40
CA ASN A 136 -15.74 7.57 -7.22
C ASN A 136 -14.70 6.89 -6.31
N GLN A 137 -14.74 5.55 -6.21
CA GLN A 137 -13.80 4.82 -5.36
C GLN A 137 -12.43 4.69 -6.02
N TRP A 138 -12.37 4.50 -7.34
CA TRP A 138 -11.10 4.57 -8.08
C TRP A 138 -10.44 5.94 -7.94
N LYS A 139 -11.23 7.01 -8.10
CA LYS A 139 -10.75 8.37 -7.88
C LYS A 139 -10.21 8.57 -6.46
N TYR A 140 -10.96 8.14 -5.44
CA TYR A 140 -10.50 8.20 -4.04
C TYR A 140 -9.17 7.48 -3.84
N LEU A 141 -9.01 6.26 -4.38
CA LEU A 141 -7.79 5.48 -4.22
C LEU A 141 -6.58 6.15 -4.91
N ILE A 142 -6.80 6.77 -6.07
CA ILE A 142 -5.76 7.53 -6.79
C ILE A 142 -5.38 8.79 -6.02
N ASP A 143 -6.38 9.60 -5.64
CA ASP A 143 -6.18 10.90 -4.99
C ASP A 143 -5.46 10.77 -3.63
N ASN A 144 -5.62 9.62 -2.94
CA ASN A 144 -4.96 9.32 -1.67
C ASN A 144 -3.68 8.47 -1.83
N GLY A 145 -3.22 8.22 -3.06
CA GLY A 145 -1.95 7.52 -3.31
C GLY A 145 -1.94 6.02 -2.99
N TYR A 146 -3.11 5.39 -2.87
CA TYR A 146 -3.21 3.93 -2.70
C TYR A 146 -2.94 3.16 -4.00
N ILE A 147 -3.10 3.80 -5.16
CA ILE A 147 -2.84 3.21 -6.48
C ILE A 147 -2.50 4.34 -7.45
N SER A 148 -1.60 4.08 -8.41
CA SER A 148 -1.33 5.00 -9.51
C SER A 148 -2.49 5.02 -10.50
N SER A 149 -2.70 6.16 -11.18
CA SER A 149 -3.71 6.24 -12.25
C SER A 149 -3.48 5.20 -13.35
N GLN A 150 -2.23 4.84 -13.63
CA GLN A 150 -1.90 3.85 -14.66
C GLN A 150 -2.41 2.46 -14.30
N ASN A 151 -2.15 1.96 -13.09
CA ASN A 151 -2.62 0.62 -12.73
C ASN A 151 -4.08 0.60 -12.30
N ALA A 152 -4.65 1.71 -11.81
CA ALA A 152 -6.09 1.84 -11.68
C ALA A 152 -6.79 1.63 -13.03
N ASN A 153 -6.32 2.27 -14.10
CA ASN A 153 -6.86 2.08 -15.45
C ASN A 153 -6.71 0.63 -15.96
N LYS A 154 -5.60 -0.05 -15.63
CA LYS A 154 -5.44 -1.48 -15.92
C LYS A 154 -6.44 -2.33 -15.14
N ALA A 155 -6.63 -2.04 -13.85
CA ALA A 155 -7.59 -2.74 -12.99
C ALA A 155 -9.01 -2.60 -13.51
N ILE A 156 -9.42 -1.36 -13.82
CA ILE A 156 -10.72 -1.03 -14.40
C ILE A 156 -10.94 -1.83 -15.69
N SER A 157 -9.98 -1.79 -16.61
CA SER A 157 -10.06 -2.52 -17.89
C SER A 157 -10.12 -4.03 -17.67
N PHE A 158 -9.33 -4.56 -16.73
CA PHE A 158 -9.32 -5.98 -16.39
C PHE A 158 -10.68 -6.45 -15.86
N LEU A 159 -11.24 -5.73 -14.87
CA LEU A 159 -12.55 -6.03 -14.29
C LEU A 159 -13.68 -5.95 -15.34
N ARG A 160 -13.62 -4.96 -16.23
CA ARG A 160 -14.60 -4.73 -17.30
C ARG A 160 -14.79 -5.98 -18.17
N PHE A 161 -13.71 -6.66 -18.51
CA PHE A 161 -13.77 -7.86 -19.35
C PHE A 161 -13.94 -9.13 -18.52
N GLN A 162 -13.29 -9.20 -17.38
CA GLN A 162 -13.25 -10.42 -16.60
C GLN A 162 -14.58 -10.75 -15.91
N ILE A 163 -15.23 -9.77 -15.27
CA ILE A 163 -16.44 -10.05 -14.49
C ILE A 163 -17.57 -10.59 -15.35
N PRO A 164 -17.91 -10.01 -16.51
CA PRO A 164 -18.89 -10.60 -17.41
C PRO A 164 -18.48 -12.02 -17.84
N GLY A 165 -17.18 -12.27 -18.12
CA GLY A 165 -16.69 -13.60 -18.47
C GLY A 165 -16.88 -14.62 -17.34
N LEU A 166 -16.59 -14.25 -16.10
CA LEU A 166 -16.81 -15.10 -14.93
C LEU A 166 -18.30 -15.32 -14.66
N LEU A 167 -19.15 -14.30 -14.84
CA LEU A 167 -20.61 -14.44 -14.76
C LEU A 167 -21.14 -15.42 -15.80
N ILE A 168 -20.67 -15.34 -17.06
CA ILE A 168 -21.04 -16.30 -18.11
C ILE A 168 -20.71 -17.73 -17.67
N LEU A 169 -19.48 -17.97 -17.18
CA LEU A 169 -19.05 -19.29 -16.74
C LEU A 169 -19.80 -19.77 -15.51
N HIS A 170 -20.06 -18.88 -14.55
CA HIS A 170 -20.74 -19.26 -13.31
C HIS A 170 -22.20 -19.60 -13.56
N ILE A 171 -22.93 -18.72 -14.24
CA ILE A 171 -24.36 -18.88 -14.54
C ILE A 171 -24.58 -20.10 -15.46
N ASN A 172 -23.74 -20.29 -16.48
CA ASN A 172 -24.01 -21.28 -17.53
C ASN A 172 -23.23 -22.58 -17.41
N ARG A 173 -22.14 -22.62 -16.62
CA ARG A 173 -21.25 -23.79 -16.50
C ARG A 173 -20.99 -24.18 -15.05
N GLY A 174 -21.54 -23.45 -14.08
CA GLY A 174 -21.32 -23.70 -12.66
C GLY A 174 -19.88 -23.51 -12.22
N TYR A 175 -19.11 -22.64 -12.90
CA TYR A 175 -17.71 -22.36 -12.53
C TYR A 175 -17.46 -20.85 -12.36
N PRO A 176 -16.88 -20.38 -11.24
CA PRO A 176 -16.52 -21.14 -10.03
C PRO A 176 -17.71 -21.82 -9.38
N ASP A 177 -17.48 -22.87 -8.58
CA ASP A 177 -18.52 -23.81 -8.16
C ASP A 177 -19.50 -23.22 -7.13
N SER A 178 -19.17 -22.08 -6.55
CA SER A 178 -20.04 -21.32 -5.67
C SER A 178 -19.88 -19.81 -5.83
N GLN A 179 -20.93 -19.06 -5.47
CA GLN A 179 -20.88 -17.61 -5.38
C GLN A 179 -19.72 -17.14 -4.48
N LYS A 180 -19.44 -17.86 -3.38
CA LYS A 180 -18.33 -17.54 -2.48
C LYS A 180 -16.97 -17.66 -3.18
N GLU A 181 -16.76 -18.72 -3.95
CA GLU A 181 -15.51 -18.89 -4.70
C GLU A 181 -15.35 -17.86 -5.81
N PHE A 182 -16.43 -17.52 -6.50
CA PHE A 182 -16.44 -16.40 -7.44
C PHE A 182 -15.93 -15.13 -6.77
N LEU A 183 -16.61 -14.70 -5.69
CA LEU A 183 -16.28 -13.44 -5.02
C LEU A 183 -14.85 -13.45 -4.47
N ASN A 184 -14.39 -14.58 -3.93
CA ASN A 184 -13.01 -14.75 -3.48
C ASN A 184 -11.99 -14.64 -4.64
N LEU A 185 -12.29 -15.18 -5.82
CA LEU A 185 -11.42 -15.10 -6.98
C LEU A 185 -11.25 -13.64 -7.43
N VAL A 186 -12.36 -12.89 -7.48
CA VAL A 186 -12.35 -11.45 -7.78
C VAL A 186 -11.58 -10.68 -6.72
N ASP A 187 -11.82 -10.94 -5.43
CA ASP A 187 -11.15 -10.28 -4.31
C ASP A 187 -9.63 -10.48 -4.39
N ASN A 188 -9.18 -11.72 -4.55
CA ASN A 188 -7.76 -12.06 -4.64
C ASN A 188 -7.07 -11.35 -5.81
N GLN A 189 -7.76 -11.15 -6.93
CA GLN A 189 -7.19 -10.47 -8.09
C GLN A 189 -7.18 -8.96 -7.92
N LEU A 190 -8.26 -8.38 -7.41
CA LEU A 190 -8.35 -6.97 -7.08
C LEU A 190 -7.28 -6.58 -6.05
N GLU A 191 -7.13 -7.39 -5.00
CA GLU A 191 -6.11 -7.21 -3.98
C GLU A 191 -4.70 -7.28 -4.57
N LYS A 192 -4.40 -8.23 -5.45
CA LYS A 192 -3.09 -8.29 -6.13
C LYS A 192 -2.81 -7.03 -6.96
N ILE A 193 -3.79 -6.55 -7.71
CA ILE A 193 -3.61 -5.37 -8.57
C ILE A 193 -3.34 -4.11 -7.72
N ILE A 194 -4.10 -3.94 -6.62
CA ILE A 194 -3.90 -2.81 -5.72
C ILE A 194 -2.60 -2.97 -4.92
N ARG A 195 -2.27 -4.17 -4.40
CA ARG A 195 -1.02 -4.43 -3.66
C ARG A 195 0.25 -4.22 -4.47
N LEU A 196 0.20 -4.43 -5.79
CA LEU A 196 1.33 -4.18 -6.69
C LEU A 196 1.65 -2.69 -6.84
N ASP A 197 0.73 -1.81 -6.41
CA ASP A 197 0.78 -0.39 -6.72
C ASP A 197 0.54 0.55 -5.54
N THR A 198 -0.06 0.05 -4.46
CA THR A 198 0.19 0.61 -3.13
C THR A 198 1.69 0.60 -2.94
N PRO A 199 2.35 1.72 -2.60
CA PRO A 199 3.66 1.62 -2.01
C PRO A 199 3.47 0.71 -0.80
N GLN A 200 3.97 -0.53 -0.89
CA GLN A 200 4.18 -1.35 0.28
C GLN A 200 4.89 -0.41 1.26
N PRO A 201 4.44 -0.23 2.51
CA PRO A 201 5.43 0.14 3.51
C PRO A 201 6.45 -0.96 3.36
N LYS A 202 7.63 -0.64 2.78
CA LYS A 202 8.73 -1.59 2.65
C LYS A 202 8.74 -2.33 3.97
N ALA A 203 8.70 -3.66 3.95
CA ALA A 203 9.28 -4.38 5.06
C ALA A 203 10.64 -3.73 5.23
N ILE A 204 10.77 -2.88 6.25
CA ILE A 204 11.90 -1.97 6.38
C ILE A 204 13.11 -2.87 6.27
N SER A 205 13.94 -2.66 5.24
CA SER A 205 15.03 -3.59 4.98
C SER A 205 15.90 -3.64 6.24
N LEU A 206 16.60 -4.74 6.51
CA LEU A 206 17.41 -4.82 7.74
C LEU A 206 18.37 -3.62 7.83
N GLU A 207 18.89 -3.16 6.70
CA GLU A 207 19.70 -1.96 6.57
C GLU A 207 18.94 -0.69 6.95
N GLU A 208 17.68 -0.54 6.54
CA GLU A 208 16.83 0.58 6.94
C GLU A 208 16.47 0.50 8.44
N LYS A 209 16.34 -0.69 9.03
CA LYS A 209 16.15 -0.87 10.48
C LYS A 209 17.41 -0.50 11.26
N ILE A 210 18.58 -0.90 10.76
CA ILE A 210 19.89 -0.53 11.33
C ILE A 210 20.09 0.98 11.25
N LEU A 211 19.85 1.59 10.10
CA LEU A 211 19.96 3.04 9.94
C LEU A 211 19.00 3.79 10.87
N ARG A 212 17.78 3.30 11.09
CA ARG A 212 16.84 3.87 12.07
C ARG A 212 17.29 3.69 13.52
N PHE A 213 18.00 2.61 13.82
CA PHE A 213 18.59 2.40 15.14
C PHE A 213 19.79 3.33 15.36
N ILE A 214 20.60 3.59 14.35
CA ILE A 214 21.75 4.51 14.43
C ILE A 214 21.24 5.95 14.47
N PHE A 215 20.42 6.33 13.49
CA PHE A 215 19.86 7.66 13.28
C PHE A 215 18.34 7.64 13.50
N ASP A 216 17.87 8.46 14.44
CA ASP A 216 16.44 8.64 14.70
C ASP A 216 16.12 10.15 14.85
N ASP A 217 14.86 10.49 15.11
CA ASP A 217 14.44 11.90 15.26
C ASP A 217 15.16 12.61 16.41
N LYS A 218 15.66 11.86 17.40
CA LYS A 218 16.41 12.39 18.54
C LYS A 218 17.90 12.53 18.21
N TYR A 219 18.46 11.61 17.43
CA TYR A 219 19.88 11.57 17.11
C TYR A 219 20.14 11.64 15.60
N SER A 220 20.21 12.88 15.09
CA SER A 220 20.45 13.16 13.67
C SER A 220 21.94 13.25 13.32
N SER A 221 22.31 12.91 12.08
CA SER A 221 23.69 13.06 11.56
C SER A 221 24.19 14.51 11.52
N ASN A 222 23.30 15.48 11.64
CA ASN A 222 23.67 16.89 11.68
C ASN A 222 24.26 17.28 13.04
N GLN A 223 23.82 16.63 14.13
CA GLN A 223 24.19 16.97 15.51
C GLN A 223 25.16 15.99 16.15
N TYR A 224 25.22 14.74 15.66
CA TYR A 224 26.03 13.68 16.25
C TYR A 224 26.94 13.03 15.21
N TYR A 225 28.13 12.62 15.65
CA TYR A 225 28.96 11.67 14.94
C TYR A 225 28.60 10.25 15.39
N PHE A 226 28.41 9.36 14.43
CA PHE A 226 28.19 7.95 14.69
C PHE A 226 29.31 7.11 14.08
N PHE A 227 29.68 6.07 14.80
CA PHE A 227 30.69 5.10 14.39
C PHE A 227 30.17 3.68 14.59
N ILE A 228 30.65 2.75 13.78
CA ILE A 228 30.31 1.34 13.86
C ILE A 228 31.57 0.49 14.07
N HIS A 229 31.46 -0.51 14.92
CA HIS A 229 32.50 -1.52 15.16
C HIS A 229 31.90 -2.92 15.01
N TYR A 230 32.64 -3.85 14.39
CA TYR A 230 32.18 -5.23 14.18
C TYR A 230 32.90 -6.20 15.11
N THR A 231 32.13 -7.05 15.78
CA THR A 231 32.67 -8.13 16.61
C THR A 231 31.96 -9.46 16.35
N ARG A 232 32.71 -10.57 16.48
CA ARG A 232 32.22 -11.93 16.17
C ARG A 232 31.35 -12.49 17.28
N GLU A 233 31.73 -12.19 18.51
CA GLU A 233 31.15 -12.80 19.69
C GLU A 233 30.21 -11.86 20.41
N LYS A 234 29.11 -12.41 20.91
CA LYS A 234 28.14 -11.65 21.71
C LYS A 234 28.78 -11.14 23.01
N SER A 235 29.61 -11.97 23.64
CA SER A 235 30.39 -11.65 24.85
C SER A 235 31.18 -10.35 24.70
N SER A 236 31.81 -10.13 23.56
CA SER A 236 32.54 -8.90 23.26
C SER A 236 31.61 -7.69 23.13
N ALA A 237 30.47 -7.84 22.45
CA ALA A 237 29.49 -6.76 22.32
C ALA A 237 28.85 -6.40 23.68
N ASP A 238 28.55 -7.40 24.51
CA ASP A 238 28.04 -7.23 25.88
C ASP A 238 29.10 -6.54 26.76
N SER A 239 30.36 -6.96 26.70
CA SER A 239 31.47 -6.34 27.43
C SER A 239 31.68 -4.87 27.06
N ILE A 240 31.56 -4.51 25.77
CA ILE A 240 31.64 -3.11 25.32
C ILE A 240 30.47 -2.28 25.87
N LEU A 241 29.27 -2.88 25.94
CA LEU A 241 28.10 -2.23 26.50
C LEU A 241 28.26 -1.93 28.00
N GLU A 242 28.92 -2.83 28.73
CA GLU A 242 29.13 -2.74 30.18
C GLU A 242 30.33 -1.89 30.58
N THR A 243 31.43 -1.95 29.83
CA THR A 243 32.73 -1.38 30.22
C THR A 243 33.20 -0.23 29.33
N GLY A 244 32.51 0.03 28.21
CA GLY A 244 32.88 1.05 27.24
C GLY A 244 33.70 0.50 26.08
N PHE A 245 34.04 1.36 25.13
CA PHE A 245 34.73 0.94 23.91
C PHE A 245 36.24 1.10 24.06
N LYS A 246 36.95 -0.04 24.10
CA LYS A 246 38.41 -0.10 24.23
C LYS A 246 39.08 -0.12 22.86
N TYR A 247 40.12 0.68 22.69
CA TYR A 247 40.94 0.70 21.48
C TYR A 247 42.40 1.01 21.80
N ILE A 248 43.29 0.64 20.88
CA ILE A 248 44.74 0.86 20.97
C ILE A 248 45.13 1.77 19.81
N GLU A 249 46.12 2.63 20.03
CA GLU A 249 46.70 3.56 19.04
C GLU A 249 45.71 4.63 18.53
N SER A 250 44.74 4.23 17.71
CA SER A 250 43.77 5.12 17.08
C SER A 250 42.37 4.52 17.10
N PHE A 251 41.40 5.34 17.51
CA PHE A 251 39.99 4.98 17.49
C PHE A 251 39.52 4.57 16.08
N HIS A 252 40.01 5.27 15.05
CA HIS A 252 39.65 5.03 13.66
C HIS A 252 40.19 3.72 13.08
N ASN A 253 41.16 3.08 13.74
CA ASN A 253 41.60 1.73 13.37
C ASN A 253 40.58 0.67 13.80
N SER A 254 39.78 0.97 14.82
CA SER A 254 38.83 0.03 15.43
C SER A 254 37.38 0.34 15.11
N ALA A 255 37.03 1.59 14.80
CA ALA A 255 35.66 2.02 14.54
C ALA A 255 35.57 2.90 13.29
N GLU A 256 34.57 2.64 12.46
CA GLU A 256 34.35 3.35 11.20
C GLU A 256 33.22 4.36 11.33
N GLN A 257 33.44 5.60 10.88
CA GLN A 257 32.41 6.63 10.90
C GLN A 257 31.29 6.32 9.91
N ILE A 258 30.04 6.66 10.23
CA ILE A 258 28.89 6.48 9.34
C ILE A 258 28.04 7.75 9.23
N ILE A 259 27.46 7.99 8.05
CA ILE A 259 26.48 9.06 7.82
C ILE A 259 25.08 8.50 7.59
N ASN A 260 24.05 9.35 7.71
CA ASN A 260 22.66 8.97 7.47
C ASN A 260 22.37 8.89 5.95
N ASP A 261 23.10 8.01 5.27
CA ASP A 261 22.95 7.68 3.87
C ASP A 261 22.97 6.16 3.68
N LYS A 262 22.01 5.64 2.90
CA LYS A 262 21.86 4.19 2.73
C LYS A 262 23.01 3.56 1.96
N LEU A 263 23.55 4.26 0.96
CA LEU A 263 24.66 3.74 0.15
C LEU A 263 25.95 3.69 0.96
N ASP A 264 26.21 4.72 1.77
CA ASP A 264 27.34 4.75 2.71
C ASP A 264 27.30 3.55 3.67
N PHE A 265 26.14 3.31 4.31
CA PHE A 265 26.00 2.16 5.21
C PHE A 265 26.20 0.83 4.49
N VAL A 266 25.56 0.62 3.33
CA VAL A 266 25.65 -0.65 2.60
C VAL A 266 27.09 -0.92 2.17
N TYR A 267 27.82 0.11 1.72
CA TYR A 267 29.23 -0.02 1.37
C TYR A 267 30.07 -0.46 2.57
N LYS A 268 29.99 0.26 3.70
CA LYS A 268 30.75 -0.06 4.92
C LYS A 268 30.32 -1.39 5.52
N HIS A 269 29.02 -1.68 5.54
CA HIS A 269 28.51 -2.95 6.01
C HIS A 269 29.10 -4.13 5.23
N ASN A 270 29.17 -4.03 3.90
CA ASN A 270 29.79 -5.08 3.09
C ASN A 270 31.30 -5.20 3.31
N LEU A 271 31.98 -4.09 3.58
CA LEU A 271 33.42 -4.08 3.87
C LEU A 271 33.72 -4.73 5.23
N TYR A 272 32.91 -4.45 6.26
CA TYR A 272 33.22 -4.86 7.63
C TYR A 272 32.45 -6.08 8.16
N LYS A 273 31.36 -6.52 7.52
CA LYS A 273 30.63 -7.74 7.93
C LYS A 273 31.49 -9.02 8.07
N PRO A 274 32.62 -9.23 7.36
CA PRO A 274 33.47 -10.40 7.61
C PRO A 274 34.14 -10.40 9.00
N TYR A 275 34.23 -9.25 9.66
CA TYR A 275 34.84 -9.14 10.99
C TYR A 275 33.91 -9.57 12.12
N GLY A 276 32.61 -9.77 11.88
CA GLY A 276 31.70 -10.35 12.87
C GLY A 276 30.23 -10.04 12.62
N SER A 277 29.35 -10.74 13.33
CA SER A 277 27.90 -10.60 13.18
C SER A 277 27.29 -9.45 14.00
N TYR A 278 28.00 -8.95 15.00
CA TYR A 278 27.54 -7.88 15.89
C TYR A 278 28.11 -6.52 15.47
N ILE A 279 27.22 -5.55 15.25
CA ILE A 279 27.53 -4.16 14.93
C ILE A 279 27.32 -3.34 16.21
N VAL A 280 28.39 -2.89 16.85
CA VAL A 280 28.35 -1.95 17.96
C VAL A 280 28.25 -0.54 17.41
N VAL A 281 27.36 0.28 17.95
CA VAL A 281 27.10 1.66 17.54
C VAL A 281 27.60 2.61 18.62
N ILE A 282 28.50 3.51 18.24
CA ILE A 282 29.09 4.54 19.12
C ILE A 282 28.63 5.91 18.62
N GLY A 283 28.14 6.77 19.51
CA GLY A 283 27.62 8.10 19.19
C GLY A 283 28.21 9.18 20.09
N ILE A 284 28.73 10.24 19.48
CA ILE A 284 29.33 11.39 20.17
C ILE A 284 28.72 12.68 19.60
N SER A 285 28.28 13.58 20.46
CA SER A 285 27.77 14.89 20.06
C SER A 285 28.85 15.72 19.39
N LYS A 286 28.52 16.35 18.25
CA LYS A 286 29.46 17.25 17.57
C LYS A 286 29.87 18.41 18.47
N SER A 287 28.97 18.89 19.33
CA SER A 287 29.27 19.97 20.27
C SER A 287 30.38 19.60 21.26
N ILE A 288 30.33 18.38 21.82
CA ILE A 288 31.37 17.85 22.71
C ILE A 288 32.66 17.63 21.93
N PHE A 289 32.57 16.98 20.77
CA PHE A 289 33.74 16.71 19.94
C PHE A 289 34.45 18.01 19.54
N GLU A 290 33.72 19.03 19.08
CA GLU A 290 34.25 20.34 18.70
C GLU A 290 34.82 21.11 19.90
N LYS A 291 34.17 21.06 21.07
CA LYS A 291 34.68 21.65 22.31
C LYS A 291 36.10 21.15 22.60
N TYR A 292 36.30 19.83 22.63
CA TYR A 292 37.61 19.24 22.95
C TYR A 292 38.61 19.34 21.80
N ALA A 293 38.16 19.26 20.54
CA ALA A 293 39.00 19.50 19.38
C ALA A 293 39.61 20.92 19.37
N ASN A 294 38.82 21.93 19.77
CA ASN A 294 39.29 23.30 19.88
C ASN A 294 40.33 23.43 21.01
N LEU A 295 40.09 22.82 22.18
CA LEU A 295 41.04 22.85 23.30
C LEU A 295 42.37 22.16 22.97
N VAL A 296 42.33 21.00 22.29
CA VAL A 296 43.52 20.28 21.80
C VAL A 296 44.32 21.18 20.84
N ARG A 297 43.63 21.87 19.93
CA ARG A 297 44.24 22.79 18.95
C ARG A 297 44.87 24.01 19.59
N GLU A 298 44.17 24.65 20.54
CA GLU A 298 44.67 25.81 21.29
C GLU A 298 45.95 25.47 22.07
N ARG A 299 46.02 24.25 22.62
CA ARG A 299 47.18 23.73 23.35
C ARG A 299 48.26 23.13 22.43
N LYS A 300 48.04 23.08 21.12
CA LYS A 300 48.96 22.49 20.11
C LYS A 300 49.35 21.04 20.44
N MET A 301 48.42 20.28 21.03
CA MET A 301 48.64 18.87 21.33
C MET A 301 48.50 18.03 20.05
N ASN A 302 49.36 17.02 19.89
CA ASN A 302 49.28 16.07 18.78
C ASN A 302 48.61 14.76 19.26
N ILE A 303 47.32 14.84 19.57
CA ILE A 303 46.53 13.73 20.11
C ILE A 303 45.15 13.70 19.46
N TYR A 304 44.60 12.50 19.28
CA TYR A 304 43.22 12.32 18.83
C TYR A 304 42.24 12.78 19.90
N VAL A 305 41.11 13.37 19.50
CA VAL A 305 40.12 13.94 20.42
C VAL A 305 39.51 12.84 21.28
N GLU A 306 39.28 11.67 20.70
CA GLU A 306 38.75 10.47 21.35
C GLU A 306 39.60 10.04 22.55
N ASN A 307 40.92 10.21 22.47
CA ASN A 307 41.84 9.88 23.58
C ASN A 307 41.63 10.82 24.78
N ILE A 308 41.12 12.04 24.55
CA ILE A 308 40.73 12.97 25.62
C ILE A 308 39.38 12.60 26.21
N LEU A 309 38.47 12.05 25.40
CA LEU A 309 37.10 11.68 25.76
C LEU A 309 37.01 10.35 26.55
N CYS A 310 37.98 10.09 27.43
CA CYS A 310 38.07 8.90 28.28
C CYS A 310 37.87 9.27 29.77
N ASP A 311 37.10 8.47 30.51
CA ASP A 311 36.87 8.70 31.95
C ASP A 311 38.08 8.33 32.82
N ILE A 312 38.93 7.45 32.32
CA ILE A 312 40.08 6.88 33.02
C ILE A 312 41.32 7.19 32.17
N PRO A 313 42.49 7.48 32.78
CA PRO A 313 43.75 7.58 32.06
C PRO A 313 44.03 6.32 31.22
N PRO A 314 44.77 6.45 30.10
CA PRO A 314 45.11 5.29 29.30
C PRO A 314 45.90 4.26 30.10
N GLU A 315 45.57 2.99 29.91
CA GLU A 315 46.29 1.87 30.52
C GLU A 315 47.37 1.39 29.56
N TYR A 316 48.59 1.19 30.03
CA TYR A 316 49.65 0.60 29.19
C TYR A 316 49.38 -0.91 29.03
N ASP A 317 49.37 -1.36 27.78
CA ASP A 317 49.17 -2.76 27.42
C ASP A 317 50.52 -3.42 27.14
N ASP A 318 50.99 -4.27 28.06
CA ASP A 318 52.28 -4.94 27.95
C ASP A 318 52.38 -5.87 26.73
N GLU A 319 51.26 -6.41 26.22
CA GLU A 319 51.26 -7.32 25.06
C GLU A 319 51.31 -6.54 23.73
N ALA A 320 50.62 -5.41 23.67
CA ALA A 320 50.61 -4.54 22.49
C ALA A 320 51.75 -3.52 22.48
N GLU A 321 52.49 -3.38 23.58
CA GLU A 321 53.50 -2.34 23.84
C GLU A 321 52.97 -0.91 23.66
N GLU A 322 51.66 -0.70 23.83
CA GLU A 322 50.95 0.54 23.48
C GLU A 322 49.90 0.94 24.53
N TYR A 323 49.46 2.19 24.47
CA TYR A 323 48.41 2.69 25.35
C TYR A 323 47.01 2.31 24.86
N ARG A 324 46.22 1.74 25.79
CA ARG A 324 44.82 1.39 25.63
C ARG A 324 43.94 2.49 26.20
N TYR A 325 43.01 2.96 25.37
CA TYR A 325 42.02 3.98 25.71
C TYR A 325 40.65 3.34 25.85
N THR A 326 39.79 3.91 26.69
CA THR A 326 38.42 3.42 26.89
C THR A 326 37.42 4.57 26.80
N LEU A 327 36.64 4.59 25.71
CA LEU A 327 35.50 5.50 25.63
C LEU A 327 34.41 5.07 26.63
N PRO A 328 33.80 6.02 27.36
CA PRO A 328 32.74 5.73 28.32
C PRO A 328 31.55 5.00 27.70
N THR A 329 30.89 4.17 28.51
CA THR A 329 29.66 3.44 28.10
C THR A 329 28.56 4.36 27.57
N GLN A 330 28.54 5.62 28.03
CA GLN A 330 27.59 6.64 27.62
C GLN A 330 27.67 6.94 26.13
N TYR A 331 28.81 6.73 25.48
CA TYR A 331 28.93 6.87 24.03
C TYR A 331 28.52 5.60 23.27
N VAL A 332 28.34 4.46 23.94
CA VAL A 332 27.87 3.23 23.29
C VAL A 332 26.35 3.24 23.24
N LYS A 333 25.77 3.40 22.04
CA LYS A 333 24.30 3.40 21.83
C LYS A 333 23.70 2.01 22.02
N GLY A 334 24.46 0.99 21.67
CA GLY A 334 24.02 -0.39 21.70
C GLY A 334 24.67 -1.21 20.60
N TYR A 335 24.13 -2.41 20.35
CA TYR A 335 24.61 -3.26 19.27
C TYR A 335 23.48 -4.00 18.56
N ILE A 336 23.78 -4.49 17.36
CA ILE A 336 22.85 -5.14 16.46
C ILE A 336 23.47 -6.44 15.96
N ASN A 337 22.73 -7.55 16.02
CA ASN A 337 23.12 -8.75 15.30
C ASN A 337 22.53 -8.69 13.89
N HIS A 338 23.36 -8.47 12.88
CA HIS A 338 22.88 -8.28 11.50
C HIS A 338 22.51 -9.60 10.79
N ILE A 339 22.71 -10.75 11.45
CA ILE A 339 22.26 -12.06 10.96
C ILE A 339 20.87 -12.36 11.52
N SER A 340 20.67 -12.23 12.85
CA SER A 340 19.37 -12.50 13.48
C SER A 340 18.39 -11.32 13.42
N GLY A 341 18.89 -10.09 13.24
CA GLY A 341 18.08 -8.87 13.27
C GLY A 341 17.72 -8.40 14.69
N GLU A 342 18.39 -8.91 15.72
CA GLU A 342 18.19 -8.49 17.12
C GLU A 342 18.90 -7.17 17.41
N PHE A 343 18.26 -6.30 18.19
CA PHE A 343 18.76 -4.99 18.60
C PHE A 343 18.86 -4.94 20.13
N PHE A 344 19.97 -4.41 20.63
CA PHE A 344 20.23 -4.22 22.04
C PHE A 344 20.60 -2.76 22.29
N SER A 345 19.82 -2.06 23.11
CA SER A 345 20.05 -0.65 23.42
C SER A 345 20.73 -0.49 24.77
N ASN A 346 21.70 0.44 24.85
CA ASN A 346 22.26 0.86 26.12
C ASN A 346 21.34 1.87 26.81
N LYS A 347 20.93 1.58 28.06
CA LYS A 347 20.10 2.49 28.87
C LYS A 347 20.86 3.75 29.32
N HIS A 348 22.19 3.68 29.34
CA HIS A 348 23.07 4.77 29.75
C HIS A 348 23.56 5.63 28.57
N PHE A 349 23.10 5.35 27.35
CA PHE A 349 23.53 6.11 26.17
C PHE A 349 23.18 7.60 26.32
N ASN A 350 24.23 8.41 26.33
CA ASN A 350 24.20 9.85 26.37
C ASN A 350 25.34 10.40 25.49
N PRO A 351 25.07 10.72 24.21
CA PRO A 351 26.11 11.21 23.30
C PRO A 351 26.63 12.62 23.67
N ASP A 352 25.91 13.35 24.53
CA ASP A 352 26.32 14.64 25.09
C ASP A 352 27.05 14.49 26.45
N TYR A 353 27.47 13.26 26.80
CA TYR A 353 28.24 13.03 28.01
C TYR A 353 29.54 13.85 27.98
N ASP A 354 29.77 14.59 29.06
CA ASP A 354 30.88 15.53 29.23
C ASP A 354 31.46 15.32 30.63
N SER A 355 32.47 14.45 30.72
CA SER A 355 33.08 14.10 31.99
C SER A 355 34.04 15.20 32.45
N PRO A 356 34.09 15.53 33.76
CA PRO A 356 35.12 16.41 34.29
C PRO A 356 36.53 15.87 34.04
N ASN A 357 36.70 14.55 33.91
CA ASN A 357 37.98 13.91 33.65
C ASN A 357 38.52 14.23 32.24
N PHE A 358 37.66 14.55 31.27
CA PHE A 358 38.11 14.93 29.93
C PHE A 358 38.95 16.21 29.96
N LEU A 359 38.61 17.17 30.83
CA LEU A 359 39.44 18.37 31.01
C LEU A 359 40.77 18.06 31.71
N ALA A 360 40.79 17.07 32.60
CA ALA A 360 42.01 16.63 33.26
C ALA A 360 42.98 15.96 32.28
N ASN A 361 42.47 15.20 31.30
CA ASN A 361 43.26 14.55 30.26
C ASN A 361 43.99 15.54 29.34
N LEU A 362 43.55 16.80 29.27
CA LEU A 362 44.25 17.87 28.53
C LEU A 362 45.54 18.35 29.22
N ASN A 363 45.77 17.94 30.48
CA ASN A 363 46.95 18.33 31.27
C ASN A 363 47.97 17.20 31.42
N GLN A 364 47.72 16.03 30.82
CA GLN A 364 48.61 14.87 30.86
C GLN A 364 49.69 14.94 29.80
#